data_AF-A0A662M172-F1
#
_entry.id   AF-A0A662M172-F1
#
_cell.length_a   1.000
_cell.length_b   1.000
_cell.length_c   1.000
_cell.angle_alpha   90.00
_cell.angle_beta   90.00
_cell.angle_gamma   90.00
#
_symmetry.space_group_name_H-M   'P 1'
#
loop_
_entity.id
_entity.type
_entity.pdbx_description
1 polymer ?
#
loop_
_entity_poly.entity_id
_entity_poly.type
_entity_poly.pdbx_seq_one_letter_code
_entity_poly.pdbx_strand_id
1 'polypeptide(L)'
;MQRDKIQENNIEAEKKLSRRGELIYYTGALFFISGIILLILGTISIMFFQIHYESDSQVVLNIVSFFGSGLIILSLGINLMIKQGKKGYAALLIGIIFSAFSIILFLLNYQKNWYYPTISYVLISYIAGLMTLMGNAFGSITLWLIRSNSPQATAKAKKITREYSDEEIERDIENAVKKSLELAADELQFDLINTKPLKVGNAAFGSETIIKVKDDIKETYSLEQTRNPGEREIWGGTGVDKTSNLLANALMEKPKIKRSRFKEFFSRHKNF
;
A
#
# COMPACT_ATOMS: atom_id res chain seq x y z
N MET A 1 -21.66 35.19 -11.42
CA MET A 1 -21.05 36.12 -10.44
C MET A 1 -20.73 35.50 -9.08
N GLN A 2 -21.67 34.90 -8.33
CA GLN A 2 -21.34 34.26 -7.03
C GLN A 2 -20.53 32.96 -7.18
N ARG A 3 -20.82 32.14 -8.20
CA ARG A 3 -20.05 30.91 -8.49
C ARG A 3 -18.62 31.20 -8.94
N ASP A 4 -18.41 32.28 -9.70
CA ASP A 4 -17.09 32.69 -10.19
C ASP A 4 -16.19 33.16 -9.04
N LYS A 5 -16.72 33.95 -8.10
CA LYS A 5 -15.99 34.36 -6.89
C LYS A 5 -15.63 33.17 -5.97
N ILE A 6 -16.47 32.14 -5.90
CA ILE A 6 -16.19 30.93 -5.12
C ILE A 6 -15.09 30.09 -5.80
N GLN A 7 -15.10 29.98 -7.13
CA GLN A 7 -14.03 29.31 -7.87
C GLN A 7 -12.70 30.06 -7.76
N GLU A 8 -12.70 31.37 -7.87
CA GLU A 8 -11.50 32.21 -7.77
C GLU A 8 -10.85 32.12 -6.38
N ASN A 9 -11.66 32.18 -5.31
CA ASN A 9 -11.21 31.98 -3.93
C ASN A 9 -10.63 30.58 -3.69
N ASN A 10 -11.20 29.54 -4.30
CA ASN A 10 -10.68 28.17 -4.18
C ASN A 10 -9.34 28.00 -4.90
N ILE A 11 -9.17 28.60 -6.09
CA ILE A 11 -7.91 28.57 -6.85
C ILE A 11 -6.81 29.32 -6.08
N GLU A 12 -7.13 30.46 -5.47
CA GLU A 12 -6.17 31.22 -4.67
C GLU A 12 -5.76 30.49 -3.38
N ALA A 13 -6.72 29.82 -2.73
CA ALA A 13 -6.47 28.99 -1.55
C ALA A 13 -5.58 27.78 -1.89
N GLU A 14 -5.83 27.09 -3.00
CA GLU A 14 -5.00 25.97 -3.47
C GLU A 14 -3.57 26.41 -3.80
N LYS A 15 -3.39 27.55 -4.48
CA LYS A 15 -2.07 28.14 -4.74
C LYS A 15 -1.31 28.49 -3.45
N LYS A 16 -1.99 29.06 -2.44
CA LYS A 16 -1.38 29.36 -1.13
C LYS A 16 -0.97 28.08 -0.40
N LEU A 17 -1.76 27.01 -0.50
CA LEU A 17 -1.46 25.72 0.14
C LEU A 17 -0.28 25.00 -0.53
N SER A 18 -0.21 25.04 -1.86
CA SER A 18 0.92 24.52 -2.65
C SER A 18 2.22 25.27 -2.32
N ARG A 19 2.21 26.61 -2.32
CA ARG A 19 3.38 27.42 -1.93
C ARG A 19 3.83 27.14 -0.49
N ARG A 20 2.90 26.95 0.45
CA ARG A 20 3.26 26.58 1.83
C ARG A 20 3.93 25.21 1.91
N GLY A 21 3.47 24.24 1.13
CA GLY A 21 4.11 22.92 1.05
C GLY A 21 5.53 22.98 0.49
N GLU A 22 5.74 23.76 -0.58
CA GLU A 22 7.06 23.98 -1.18
C GLU A 22 8.02 24.68 -0.21
N LEU A 23 7.56 25.74 0.46
CA LEU A 23 8.36 26.44 1.47
C LEU A 23 8.80 25.52 2.61
N ILE A 24 7.87 24.71 3.13
CA ILE A 24 8.20 23.74 4.20
C ILE A 24 9.27 22.76 3.71
N TYR A 25 9.14 22.26 2.48
CA TYR A 25 10.13 21.37 1.90
C TYR A 25 11.51 22.01 1.77
N TYR A 26 11.61 23.23 1.22
CA TYR A 26 12.89 23.94 1.10
C TYR A 26 13.50 24.27 2.47
N THR A 27 12.69 24.68 3.45
CA THR A 27 13.17 24.87 4.82
C THR A 27 13.67 23.57 5.43
N GLY A 28 12.98 22.45 5.19
CA GLY A 28 13.43 21.12 5.60
C GLY A 28 14.78 20.75 4.98
N ALA A 29 14.97 21.03 3.69
CA ALA A 29 16.25 20.80 3.02
C ALA A 29 17.40 21.64 3.59
N LEU A 30 17.13 22.90 3.96
CA LEU A 30 18.13 23.75 4.63
C LEU A 30 18.53 23.18 6.00
N PHE A 31 17.56 22.72 6.80
CA PHE A 31 17.86 22.05 8.06
C PHE A 31 18.62 20.74 7.84
N PHE A 32 18.25 19.95 6.84
CA PHE A 32 18.96 18.72 6.51
C PHE A 32 20.44 18.98 6.19
N ILE A 33 20.72 19.93 5.30
CA ILE A 33 22.09 20.31 4.91
C ILE A 33 22.86 20.87 6.11
N SER A 34 22.23 21.76 6.90
CA SER A 34 22.82 22.31 8.11
C SER A 34 23.22 21.20 9.10
N GLY A 35 22.34 20.21 9.30
CA GLY A 35 22.63 19.05 10.14
C GLY A 35 23.85 18.27 9.65
N ILE A 36 23.96 18.02 8.35
CA ILE A 36 25.14 17.37 7.75
C ILE A 36 26.42 18.19 8.01
N ILE A 37 26.37 19.51 7.80
CA ILE A 37 27.52 20.39 8.02
C ILE A 37 27.98 20.29 9.48
N LEU A 38 27.07 20.31 10.45
CA LEU A 38 27.42 20.14 11.87
C LEU A 38 28.09 18.79 12.15
N LEU A 39 27.63 17.70 11.54
CA LEU A 39 28.24 16.37 11.70
C LEU A 39 29.65 16.31 11.09
N ILE A 40 29.85 16.94 9.92
CA ILE A 40 31.17 17.07 9.30
C ILE A 40 32.10 17.88 10.21
N LEU A 41 31.61 19.00 10.75
CA LEU A 41 32.38 19.87 11.64
C LEU A 41 32.78 19.15 12.94
N GLY A 42 31.88 18.33 13.50
CA GLY A 42 32.18 17.42 14.60
C GLY A 42 33.27 16.40 14.25
N THR A 43 33.19 15.81 13.05
CA THR A 43 34.18 14.83 12.57
C THR A 43 35.56 15.45 12.36
N ILE A 44 35.63 16.63 11.73
CA ILE A 44 36.86 17.39 11.54
C ILE A 44 37.46 17.75 12.90
N SER A 45 36.62 18.15 13.86
CA SER A 45 37.07 18.48 15.22
C SER A 45 37.69 17.27 15.93
N ILE A 46 37.12 16.07 15.78
CA ILE A 46 37.72 14.83 16.33
C ILE A 46 39.12 14.60 15.74
N MET A 47 39.27 14.76 14.42
CA MET A 47 40.55 14.56 13.74
C MET A 47 41.59 15.60 14.15
N PHE A 48 41.19 16.87 14.28
CA PHE A 48 42.09 17.97 14.60
C PHE A 48 42.56 17.92 16.06
N PHE A 49 41.64 17.72 17.01
CA PHE A 49 41.95 17.72 18.43
C PHE A 49 42.44 16.38 18.97
N GLN A 50 42.41 15.31 18.16
CA GLN A 50 42.86 13.95 18.51
C GLN A 50 42.41 13.55 19.92
N ILE A 51 41.09 13.46 20.11
CA ILE A 51 40.49 13.30 21.43
C ILE A 51 41.09 12.11 22.18
N HIS A 52 41.61 12.38 23.37
CA HIS A 52 42.06 11.41 24.36
C HIS A 52 41.26 11.58 25.66
N TYR A 53 41.39 10.62 26.59
CA TYR A 53 40.69 10.67 27.88
C TYR A 53 41.12 11.86 28.76
N GLU A 54 42.28 12.45 28.49
CA GLU A 54 42.80 13.67 29.15
C GLU A 54 42.48 14.96 28.38
N SER A 55 41.76 14.89 27.26
CA SER A 55 41.39 16.07 26.51
C SER A 55 40.56 17.03 27.36
N ASP A 56 40.78 18.32 27.13
CA ASP A 56 40.03 19.38 27.81
C ASP A 56 38.51 19.13 27.68
N SER A 57 37.83 19.18 28.83
CA SER A 57 36.39 19.00 28.93
C SER A 57 35.63 19.95 28.02
N GLN A 58 36.17 21.14 27.73
CA GLN A 58 35.54 22.09 26.81
C GLN A 58 35.54 21.58 25.36
N VAL A 59 36.61 20.91 24.92
CA VAL A 59 36.72 20.35 23.57
C VAL A 59 35.72 19.22 23.39
N VAL A 60 35.64 18.31 24.37
CA VAL A 60 34.69 17.19 24.33
C VAL A 60 33.24 17.70 24.34
N LEU A 61 32.93 18.68 25.18
CA LEU A 61 31.60 19.30 25.23
C LEU A 61 31.20 19.85 23.86
N ASN A 62 32.08 20.60 23.19
CA ASN A 62 31.78 21.19 21.89
C ASN A 62 31.52 20.12 20.82
N ILE A 63 32.34 19.08 20.78
CA ILE A 63 32.23 18.00 19.79
C ILE A 63 30.93 17.22 19.99
N VAL A 64 30.63 16.81 21.23
CA VAL A 64 29.37 16.11 21.54
C VAL A 64 28.17 17.00 21.25
N SER A 65 28.28 18.32 21.48
CA SER A 65 27.22 19.27 21.16
C SER A 65 26.99 19.40 19.65
N PHE A 66 28.04 19.42 18.83
CA PHE A 66 27.91 19.42 17.37
C PHE A 66 27.24 18.15 16.86
N PHE A 67 27.63 16.97 17.36
CA PHE A 67 26.97 15.72 16.99
C PHE A 67 25.52 15.66 17.47
N GLY A 68 25.26 16.04 18.72
CA GLY A 68 23.93 16.05 19.30
C GLY A 68 22.98 16.96 18.53
N SER A 69 23.34 18.24 18.40
CA SER A 69 22.52 19.21 17.68
C SER A 69 22.42 18.88 16.18
N GLY A 70 23.52 18.43 15.57
CA GLY A 70 23.55 18.01 14.17
C GLY A 70 22.57 16.89 13.86
N LEU A 71 22.49 15.84 14.71
CA LEU A 71 21.54 14.73 14.54
C LEU A 71 20.08 15.17 14.70
N ILE A 72 19.77 16.05 15.66
CA ILE A 72 18.41 16.59 15.80
C ILE A 72 18.03 17.41 14.56
N ILE A 73 18.89 18.34 14.15
CA ILE A 73 18.64 19.24 13.02
C ILE A 73 18.51 18.43 11.71
N LEU A 74 19.35 17.41 11.52
CA LEU A 74 19.26 16.48 10.40
C LEU A 74 17.91 15.76 10.40
N SER A 75 17.53 15.18 11.54
CA SER A 75 16.27 14.43 11.69
C SER A 75 15.05 15.33 11.51
N LEU A 76 15.12 16.58 11.98
CA LEU A 76 14.11 17.61 11.77
C LEU A 76 13.95 17.91 10.27
N GLY A 77 15.06 18.10 9.55
CA GLY A 77 15.06 18.34 8.11
C GLY A 77 14.36 17.22 7.34
N ILE A 78 14.73 15.96 7.62
CA ILE A 78 14.08 14.77 7.03
C ILE A 78 12.58 14.79 7.29
N ASN A 79 12.19 15.03 8.54
CA ASN A 79 10.79 15.06 8.94
C ASN A 79 10.01 16.16 8.19
N LEU A 80 10.57 17.37 8.04
CA LEU A 80 9.90 18.47 7.32
C LEU A 80 9.79 18.22 5.82
N MET A 81 10.73 17.49 5.22
CA MET A 81 10.69 17.14 3.80
C MET A 81 9.59 16.09 3.48
N ILE A 82 9.14 15.33 4.48
CA ILE A 82 8.08 14.32 4.31
C ILE A 82 6.72 14.95 4.59
N LYS A 83 5.74 14.70 3.72
CA LYS A 83 4.37 15.17 3.96
C LYS A 83 3.72 14.39 5.11
N GLN A 84 3.59 15.05 6.27
CA GLN A 84 3.04 14.43 7.47
C GLN A 84 1.55 14.76 7.69
N GLY A 85 0.83 13.86 8.36
CA GLY A 85 -0.50 14.13 8.89
C GLY A 85 -0.45 14.86 10.23
N LYS A 86 -1.60 15.26 10.78
CA LYS A 86 -1.69 15.97 12.09
C LYS A 86 -0.96 15.23 13.23
N LYS A 87 -1.11 13.89 13.29
CA LYS A 87 -0.44 13.05 14.30
C LYS A 87 1.09 13.00 14.10
N GLY A 88 1.56 13.08 12.85
CA GLY A 88 2.99 13.12 12.55
C GLY A 88 3.63 14.42 13.05
N TYR A 89 2.98 15.57 12.81
CA TYR A 89 3.46 16.85 13.35
C TYR A 89 3.50 16.88 14.89
N ALA A 90 2.56 16.20 15.56
CA ALA A 90 2.61 16.08 17.02
C ALA A 90 3.79 15.22 17.49
N ALA A 91 4.04 14.08 16.84
CA ALA A 91 5.20 13.23 17.14
C ALA A 91 6.53 13.95 16.87
N LEU A 92 6.60 14.73 15.79
CA LEU A 92 7.73 15.61 15.46
C LEU A 92 8.00 16.60 16.61
N LEU A 93 6.97 17.31 17.09
CA LEU A 93 7.14 18.27 18.18
C LEU A 93 7.62 17.61 19.47
N ILE A 94 7.01 16.48 19.85
CA ILE A 94 7.41 15.73 21.05
C ILE A 94 8.86 15.26 20.94
N GLY A 95 9.25 14.72 19.78
CA GLY A 95 10.62 14.26 19.53
C GLY A 95 11.64 15.39 19.62
N ILE A 96 11.34 16.57 19.07
CA ILE A 96 12.21 17.76 19.19
C ILE A 96 12.31 18.21 20.64
N ILE A 97 11.19 18.31 21.36
CA ILE A 97 11.18 18.77 22.75
C ILE A 97 12.03 17.84 23.61
N PHE A 98 11.84 16.52 23.48
CA PHE A 98 12.65 15.55 24.24
C PHE A 98 14.13 15.67 23.91
N SER A 99 14.49 15.65 22.63
CA SER A 99 15.89 15.67 22.21
C SER A 99 16.59 17.01 22.54
N ALA A 100 15.93 18.14 22.32
CA ALA A 100 16.45 19.46 22.68
C ALA A 100 16.59 19.61 24.20
N PHE A 101 15.61 19.13 24.98
CA PHE A 101 15.68 19.15 26.44
C PHE A 101 16.88 18.32 26.95
N SER A 102 17.14 17.15 26.36
CA SER A 102 18.32 16.36 26.72
C SER A 102 19.64 17.07 26.40
N ILE A 103 19.75 17.79 25.28
CA ILE A 103 20.94 18.59 24.96
C ILE A 103 21.13 19.72 25.96
N ILE A 104 20.05 20.41 26.35
CA ILE A 104 20.12 21.47 27.36
C ILE A 104 20.60 20.89 28.70
N LEU A 105 20.05 19.74 29.11
CA LEU A 105 20.50 19.04 30.31
C LEU A 105 21.97 18.61 30.21
N PHE A 106 22.41 18.13 29.05
CA PHE A 106 23.81 17.80 28.78
C PHE A 106 24.72 19.02 29.00
N LEU A 107 24.41 20.14 28.32
CA LEU A 107 25.21 21.37 28.40
C LEU A 107 25.33 21.91 29.82
N LEU A 108 24.25 21.84 30.61
CA LEU A 108 24.24 22.34 31.99
C LEU A 108 24.99 21.42 32.97
N ASN A 109 24.96 20.09 32.75
CA ASN A 109 25.48 19.12 33.72
C ASN A 109 26.85 18.56 33.37
N TYR A 110 27.32 18.63 32.11
CA TYR A 110 28.54 17.96 31.66
C TYR A 110 29.80 18.31 32.46
N GLN A 111 29.98 19.57 32.87
CA GLN A 111 31.19 19.97 33.60
C GLN A 111 31.09 19.79 35.12
N LYS A 112 29.87 19.80 35.68
CA LYS A 112 29.66 19.88 37.13
C LYS A 112 29.14 18.57 37.72
N ASN A 113 28.20 17.92 37.04
CA ASN A 113 27.39 16.83 37.56
C ASN A 113 27.33 15.63 36.59
N TRP A 114 28.43 15.38 35.86
CA TRP A 114 28.52 14.28 34.90
C TRP A 114 28.92 12.97 35.57
N TYR A 115 28.01 12.45 36.39
CA TYR A 115 28.17 11.18 37.08
C TYR A 115 26.91 10.30 36.91
N TYR A 116 27.09 9.01 37.14
CA TYR A 116 25.99 8.05 37.14
C TYR A 116 25.08 8.30 38.37
N PRO A 117 23.74 8.31 38.24
CA PRO A 117 22.93 7.87 37.09
C PRO A 117 22.48 8.99 36.14
N THR A 118 22.80 10.25 36.42
CA THR A 118 22.34 11.41 35.66
C THR A 118 22.64 11.30 34.16
N ILE A 119 23.84 10.82 33.82
CA ILE A 119 24.27 10.57 32.43
C ILE A 119 23.30 9.63 31.70
N SER A 120 22.92 8.54 32.35
CA SER A 120 22.05 7.53 31.74
C SER A 120 20.65 8.08 31.49
N TYR A 121 20.10 8.87 32.40
CA TYR A 121 18.79 9.50 32.18
C TYR A 121 18.80 10.50 31.03
N VAL A 122 19.84 11.34 30.95
CA VAL A 122 20.00 12.29 29.83
C VAL A 122 20.14 11.55 28.51
N LEU A 123 20.96 10.49 28.46
CA LEU A 123 21.17 9.70 27.25
C LEU A 123 19.91 8.96 26.81
N ILE A 124 19.19 8.33 27.74
CA ILE A 124 17.92 7.62 27.44
C ILE A 124 16.88 8.60 26.91
N SER A 125 16.75 9.78 27.53
CA SER A 125 15.85 10.83 27.07
C SER A 125 16.21 11.28 25.65
N TYR A 126 17.49 11.44 25.35
CA TYR A 126 17.98 11.84 24.03
C TYR A 126 17.69 10.77 22.97
N ILE A 127 18.00 9.51 23.27
CA ILE A 127 17.74 8.38 22.38
C ILE A 127 16.24 8.20 22.13
N ALA A 128 15.40 8.34 23.16
CA ALA A 128 13.94 8.27 23.02
C ALA A 128 13.42 9.38 22.09
N GLY A 129 13.94 10.60 22.22
CA GLY A 129 13.63 11.72 21.32
C GLY A 129 14.03 11.43 19.87
N LEU A 130 15.27 10.99 19.65
CA LEU A 130 15.75 10.63 18.31
C LEU A 130 14.98 9.47 17.69
N MET A 131 14.70 8.42 18.46
CA MET A 131 13.91 7.26 17.99
C MET A 131 12.49 7.67 17.62
N THR A 132 11.90 8.61 18.36
CA THR A 132 10.59 9.17 18.01
C THR A 132 10.64 9.92 16.68
N LEU A 133 11.66 10.77 16.47
CA LEU A 133 11.84 11.50 15.20
C LEU A 133 12.08 10.56 14.02
N MET A 134 12.93 9.55 14.19
CA MET A 134 13.26 8.60 13.14
C MET A 134 12.08 7.67 12.84
N GLY A 135 11.40 7.17 13.87
CA GLY A 135 10.19 6.36 13.75
C GLY A 135 9.04 7.12 13.09
N ASN A 136 8.90 8.42 13.37
CA ASN A 136 7.91 9.26 12.70
C ASN A 136 8.21 9.46 11.21
N ALA A 137 9.47 9.70 10.84
CA ALA A 137 9.88 9.78 9.44
C ALA A 137 9.63 8.45 8.71
N PHE A 138 10.08 7.33 9.30
CA PHE A 138 9.89 6.00 8.74
C PHE A 138 8.40 5.62 8.59
N GLY A 139 7.60 5.86 9.63
CA GLY A 139 6.15 5.64 9.60
C GLY A 139 5.44 6.48 8.54
N SER A 140 5.88 7.73 8.36
CA SER A 140 5.30 8.62 7.35
C SER A 140 5.65 8.17 5.92
N ILE A 141 6.89 7.74 5.67
CA ILE A 141 7.33 7.22 4.37
C ILE A 141 6.63 5.90 4.03
N THR A 142 6.56 4.97 4.98
CA THR A 142 5.88 3.68 4.77
C THR A 142 4.39 3.84 4.48
N LEU A 143 3.70 4.72 5.22
CA LEU A 143 2.31 5.06 4.93
C LEU A 143 2.14 5.72 3.56
N TRP A 144 3.09 6.57 3.14
CA TRP A 144 3.08 7.16 1.81
C TRP A 144 3.24 6.10 0.72
N LEU A 145 4.19 5.16 0.89
CA LEU A 145 4.44 4.06 -0.05
C LEU A 145 3.23 3.11 -0.18
N ILE A 146 2.58 2.78 0.94
CA ILE A 146 1.37 1.95 0.94
C ILE A 146 0.23 2.66 0.20
N ARG A 147 0.07 3.97 0.41
CA ARG A 147 -0.97 4.76 -0.25
C ARG A 147 -0.70 4.92 -1.75
N SER A 148 0.54 5.15 -2.16
CA SER A 148 0.91 5.28 -3.57
C SER A 148 0.71 3.98 -4.35
N ASN A 149 0.88 2.83 -3.67
CA ASN A 149 0.69 1.51 -4.27
C ASN A 149 -0.75 0.99 -4.16
N SER A 150 -1.65 1.69 -3.46
CA SER A 150 -3.06 1.29 -3.37
C SER A 150 -3.84 1.78 -4.62
N PRO A 151 -4.41 0.88 -5.45
CA PRO A 151 -5.24 1.26 -6.60
C PRO A 151 -6.54 1.99 -6.21
N GLN A 152 -6.84 2.12 -4.92
CA GLN A 152 -7.99 2.87 -4.41
C GLN A 152 -7.72 4.39 -4.28
N ALA A 153 -6.47 4.84 -4.36
CA ALA A 153 -6.14 6.27 -4.29
C ALA A 153 -6.43 7.01 -5.60
N THR A 154 -6.36 6.33 -6.75
CA THR A 154 -6.77 6.86 -8.06
C THR A 154 -8.29 6.82 -8.26
N ALA A 155 -9.01 5.95 -7.53
CA ALA A 155 -10.48 5.86 -7.57
C ALA A 155 -11.20 6.94 -6.74
N LYS A 156 -10.48 7.72 -5.92
CA LYS A 156 -10.99 8.95 -5.29
C LYS A 156 -10.71 10.19 -6.14
N ALA A 157 -10.66 10.04 -7.46
CA ALA A 157 -10.93 11.15 -8.36
C ALA A 157 -12.34 11.65 -8.05
N LYS A 158 -12.40 12.80 -7.36
CA LYS A 158 -13.51 13.76 -7.30
C LYS A 158 -14.77 13.21 -7.96
N LYS A 159 -15.72 12.69 -7.16
CA LYS A 159 -17.10 12.48 -7.61
C LYS A 159 -17.64 13.88 -7.91
N ILE A 160 -17.30 14.41 -9.09
CA ILE A 160 -17.93 15.60 -9.64
C ILE A 160 -19.33 15.10 -9.93
N THR A 161 -20.26 15.36 -9.03
CA THR A 161 -21.69 15.30 -9.37
C THR A 161 -21.90 16.42 -10.38
N ARG A 162 -21.59 16.15 -11.66
CA ARG A 162 -22.19 16.92 -12.75
C ARG A 162 -23.65 16.51 -12.74
N GLU A 163 -24.52 17.44 -12.34
CA GLU A 163 -25.91 17.39 -12.75
C GLU A 163 -25.88 17.45 -14.27
N TYR A 164 -26.14 16.30 -14.90
CA TYR A 164 -26.44 16.26 -16.33
C TYR A 164 -27.84 16.82 -16.51
N SER A 165 -28.05 17.69 -17.51
CA SER A 165 -29.41 18.04 -17.89
C SER A 165 -30.04 16.88 -18.66
N ASP A 166 -31.37 16.79 -18.62
CA ASP A 166 -32.10 15.70 -19.28
C ASP A 166 -31.80 15.66 -20.80
N GLU A 167 -31.53 16.81 -21.43
CA GLU A 167 -31.17 16.92 -22.85
C GLU A 167 -29.75 16.41 -23.18
N GLU A 168 -28.84 16.36 -22.22
CA GLU A 168 -27.53 15.73 -22.39
C GLU A 168 -27.62 14.21 -22.25
N ILE A 169 -28.44 13.73 -21.30
CA ILE A 169 -28.68 12.30 -21.08
C ILE A 169 -29.35 11.68 -22.32
N GLU A 170 -30.35 12.35 -22.89
CA GLU A 170 -31.08 11.84 -24.05
C GLU A 170 -30.19 11.71 -25.30
N ARG A 171 -29.31 12.68 -25.54
CA ARG A 171 -28.32 12.61 -26.63
C ARG A 171 -27.31 11.50 -26.44
N ASP A 172 -26.83 11.27 -25.22
CA ASP A 172 -25.86 10.20 -24.95
C ASP A 172 -26.50 8.82 -25.10
N ILE A 173 -27.76 8.66 -24.69
CA ILE A 173 -28.53 7.44 -24.93
C ILE A 173 -28.71 7.20 -26.43
N GLU A 174 -29.15 8.22 -27.18
CA GLU A 174 -29.37 8.09 -28.63
C GLU A 174 -28.06 7.73 -29.38
N ASN A 175 -26.95 8.35 -29.00
CA ASN A 175 -25.62 8.03 -29.54
C ASN A 175 -25.17 6.61 -29.17
N ALA A 176 -25.42 6.16 -27.94
CA ALA A 176 -25.06 4.82 -27.49
C ALA A 176 -25.89 3.74 -28.21
N VAL A 177 -27.19 3.99 -28.40
CA VAL A 177 -28.10 3.09 -29.14
C VAL A 177 -27.70 3.02 -30.61
N LYS A 178 -27.42 4.16 -31.25
CA LYS A 178 -26.96 4.19 -32.63
C LYS A 178 -25.66 3.39 -32.81
N LYS A 179 -24.71 3.58 -31.90
CA LYS A 179 -23.43 2.88 -31.93
C LYS A 179 -23.57 1.37 -31.67
N SER A 180 -24.49 0.95 -30.79
CA SER A 180 -24.74 -0.47 -30.55
C SER A 180 -25.44 -1.14 -31.74
N LEU A 181 -26.34 -0.42 -32.43
CA LEU A 181 -26.94 -0.88 -33.69
C LEU A 181 -25.92 -1.02 -34.81
N GLU A 182 -25.00 -0.06 -34.95
CA GLU A 182 -23.91 -0.13 -35.93
C GLU A 182 -22.98 -1.33 -35.65
N LEU A 183 -22.61 -1.55 -34.38
CA LEU A 183 -21.80 -2.70 -33.96
C LEU A 183 -22.53 -4.04 -34.18
N ALA A 184 -23.81 -4.13 -33.84
CA ALA A 184 -24.60 -5.33 -34.06
C ALA A 184 -24.78 -5.64 -35.56
N ALA A 185 -24.93 -4.61 -36.40
CA ALA A 185 -25.03 -4.77 -37.84
C ALA A 185 -23.71 -5.28 -38.48
N ASP A 186 -22.57 -4.86 -37.93
CA ASP A 186 -21.25 -5.32 -38.36
C ASP A 186 -20.99 -6.77 -37.90
N GLU A 187 -21.41 -7.12 -36.68
CA GLU A 187 -21.24 -8.47 -36.11
C GLU A 187 -22.21 -9.52 -36.70
N LEU A 188 -23.35 -9.09 -37.25
CA LEU A 188 -24.35 -9.95 -37.90
C LEU A 188 -24.06 -10.22 -39.39
N GLN A 189 -22.94 -9.74 -39.94
CA GLN A 189 -22.49 -10.18 -41.27
C GLN A 189 -21.96 -11.62 -41.19
N PHE A 190 -22.88 -12.58 -41.32
CA PHE A 190 -22.53 -13.98 -41.46
C PHE A 190 -21.86 -14.20 -42.82
N ASP A 191 -20.56 -14.48 -42.79
CA ASP A 191 -19.78 -14.87 -43.95
C ASP A 191 -20.24 -16.25 -44.46
N LEU A 192 -21.28 -16.26 -45.28
CA LEU A 192 -21.96 -17.46 -45.81
C LEU A 192 -21.14 -18.20 -46.87
N ILE A 193 -19.87 -17.84 -47.07
CA ILE A 193 -19.04 -18.31 -48.18
C ILE A 193 -18.52 -19.74 -47.96
N ASN A 194 -18.63 -20.31 -46.74
CA ASN A 194 -18.05 -21.62 -46.44
C ASN A 194 -18.88 -22.52 -45.49
N THR A 195 -20.21 -22.52 -45.61
CA THR A 195 -21.03 -23.51 -44.90
C THR A 195 -21.11 -24.81 -45.70
N LYS A 196 -20.47 -25.87 -45.17
CA LYS A 196 -20.67 -27.23 -45.69
C LYS A 196 -22.16 -27.60 -45.55
N PRO A 197 -22.76 -28.27 -46.55
CA PRO A 197 -24.16 -28.66 -46.48
C PRO A 197 -24.41 -29.49 -45.22
N LEU A 198 -25.44 -29.10 -44.47
CA LEU A 198 -25.85 -29.77 -43.23
C LEU A 198 -26.24 -31.21 -43.56
N LYS A 199 -25.34 -32.16 -43.31
CA LYS A 199 -25.66 -33.59 -43.34
C LYS A 199 -26.37 -33.92 -42.02
N VAL A 200 -27.69 -33.95 -42.05
CA VAL A 200 -28.49 -34.65 -41.03
C VAL A 200 -28.08 -36.12 -41.03
N GLY A 201 -27.34 -36.53 -40.00
CA GLY A 201 -27.00 -37.93 -39.79
C GLY A 201 -28.25 -38.75 -39.50
N ASN A 202 -28.27 -40.00 -39.95
CA ASN A 202 -29.35 -40.98 -39.75
C ASN A 202 -29.51 -41.42 -38.28
N ALA A 203 -29.56 -40.48 -37.33
CA ALA A 203 -29.89 -40.76 -35.93
C ALA A 203 -31.38 -41.05 -35.72
N ALA A 204 -32.22 -40.92 -36.75
CA ALA A 204 -33.66 -41.18 -36.65
C ALA A 204 -34.06 -42.67 -36.75
N PHE A 205 -33.15 -43.57 -37.17
CA PHE A 205 -33.49 -44.98 -37.45
C PHE A 205 -32.48 -46.02 -36.95
N GLY A 206 -31.60 -45.66 -36.02
CA GLY A 206 -30.67 -46.59 -35.37
C GLY A 206 -31.03 -46.79 -33.91
N SER A 207 -31.39 -48.02 -33.52
CA SER A 207 -31.55 -48.41 -32.12
C SER A 207 -30.19 -48.46 -31.43
N GLU A 208 -29.66 -47.32 -31.02
CA GLU A 208 -28.43 -47.25 -30.24
C GLU A 208 -28.74 -47.32 -28.74
N THR A 209 -27.96 -48.15 -28.06
CA THR A 209 -28.05 -48.45 -26.65
C THR A 209 -27.90 -47.17 -25.84
N ILE A 210 -28.95 -46.76 -25.12
CA ILE A 210 -28.92 -45.59 -24.24
C ILE A 210 -27.95 -45.91 -23.09
N ILE A 211 -26.71 -45.44 -23.18
CA ILE A 211 -25.79 -45.45 -22.05
C ILE A 211 -26.23 -44.30 -21.14
N LYS A 212 -27.06 -44.61 -20.14
CA LYS A 212 -27.37 -43.67 -19.06
C LYS A 212 -26.10 -43.49 -18.21
N VAL A 213 -25.32 -42.46 -18.50
CA VAL A 213 -24.28 -41.98 -17.60
C VAL A 213 -25.00 -41.26 -16.46
N LYS A 214 -24.87 -41.79 -15.24
CA LYS A 214 -25.40 -41.16 -14.04
C LYS A 214 -24.50 -39.98 -13.71
N ASP A 215 -25.00 -38.76 -13.88
CA ASP A 215 -24.31 -37.57 -13.37
C ASP A 215 -24.23 -37.68 -11.84
N ASP A 216 -23.00 -37.58 -11.32
CA ASP A 216 -22.71 -37.58 -9.88
C ASP A 216 -22.70 -36.12 -9.35
N ILE A 217 -23.50 -35.25 -9.98
CA ILE A 217 -23.70 -33.89 -9.52
C ILE A 217 -24.73 -33.96 -8.39
N LYS A 218 -24.27 -33.70 -7.17
CA LYS A 218 -25.15 -33.51 -6.01
C LYS A 218 -25.98 -32.24 -6.21
N GLU A 219 -27.20 -32.40 -6.74
CA GLU A 219 -28.24 -31.35 -6.84
C GLU A 219 -28.60 -30.71 -5.47
N THR A 220 -28.08 -31.26 -4.37
CA THR A 220 -28.29 -30.76 -3.01
C THR A 220 -27.59 -29.42 -2.72
N TYR A 221 -26.58 -29.00 -3.49
CA TYR A 221 -25.86 -27.74 -3.23
C TYR A 221 -26.75 -26.51 -3.44
N SER A 222 -27.57 -26.53 -4.50
CA SER A 222 -28.58 -25.49 -4.75
C SER A 222 -29.73 -25.51 -3.74
N LEU A 223 -30.02 -26.67 -3.12
CA LEU A 223 -31.09 -26.82 -2.13
C LEU A 223 -30.66 -26.38 -0.72
N GLU A 224 -29.37 -26.49 -0.37
CA GLU A 224 -28.84 -25.93 0.88
C GLU A 224 -28.94 -24.39 0.90
N GLN A 225 -28.74 -23.72 -0.24
CA GLN A 225 -28.92 -22.26 -0.36
C GLN A 225 -30.38 -21.82 -0.12
N THR A 226 -31.37 -22.64 -0.51
CA THR A 226 -32.78 -22.35 -0.21
C THR A 226 -33.17 -22.64 1.24
N ARG A 227 -32.39 -23.44 1.98
CA ARG A 227 -32.71 -23.82 3.36
C ARG A 227 -32.34 -22.72 4.38
N ASN A 228 -31.33 -21.91 4.09
CA ASN A 228 -30.91 -20.76 4.92
C ASN A 228 -30.86 -19.45 4.11
N PRO A 229 -31.99 -18.80 3.79
CA PRO A 229 -32.03 -17.57 2.99
C PRO A 229 -31.44 -16.32 3.69
N GLY A 230 -30.88 -16.47 4.91
CA GLY A 230 -30.33 -15.39 5.72
C GLY A 230 -28.83 -15.44 5.98
N GLU A 231 -28.14 -16.54 5.64
CA GLU A 231 -26.67 -16.59 5.72
C GLU A 231 -26.08 -15.90 4.50
N ARG A 232 -25.91 -14.57 4.60
CA ARG A 232 -25.07 -13.85 3.66
C ARG A 232 -23.64 -14.35 3.84
N GLU A 233 -23.17 -15.20 2.93
CA GLU A 233 -21.73 -15.38 2.77
C GLU A 233 -21.12 -14.00 2.54
N ILE A 234 -20.10 -13.66 3.34
CA ILE A 234 -19.39 -12.41 3.22
C ILE A 234 -18.58 -12.51 1.94
N TRP A 235 -19.15 -12.04 0.83
CA TRP A 235 -18.47 -11.92 -0.46
C TRP A 235 -17.42 -10.80 -0.36
N GLY A 236 -16.28 -11.17 0.21
CA GLY A 236 -15.01 -10.45 0.17
C GLY A 236 -13.91 -11.38 -0.34
N GLY A 237 -12.63 -11.06 -0.06
CA GLY A 237 -11.48 -11.83 -0.55
C GLY A 237 -11.55 -13.34 -0.27
N THR A 238 -12.11 -13.72 0.88
CA THR A 238 -12.30 -15.13 1.27
C THR A 238 -13.29 -15.91 0.41
N GLY A 239 -14.28 -15.25 -0.20
CA GLY A 239 -15.23 -15.87 -1.13
C GLY A 239 -14.61 -16.10 -2.51
N VAL A 240 -13.82 -15.12 -2.98
CA VAL A 240 -13.09 -15.21 -4.25
C VAL A 240 -11.99 -16.27 -4.19
N ASP A 241 -11.32 -16.41 -3.04
CA ASP A 241 -10.31 -17.46 -2.84
C ASP A 241 -10.93 -18.85 -2.81
N LYS A 242 -12.14 -19.01 -2.24
CA LYS A 242 -12.86 -20.29 -2.26
C LYS A 242 -13.29 -20.69 -3.67
N THR A 243 -13.86 -19.76 -4.44
CA THR A 243 -14.27 -20.05 -5.83
C THR A 243 -13.06 -20.27 -6.74
N SER A 244 -11.97 -19.53 -6.54
CA SER A 244 -10.71 -19.73 -7.27
C SER A 244 -10.07 -21.08 -6.94
N ASN A 245 -10.09 -21.51 -5.68
CA ASN A 245 -9.60 -22.84 -5.29
C ASN A 245 -10.51 -23.97 -5.80
N LEU A 246 -11.83 -23.76 -5.85
CA LEU A 246 -12.76 -24.73 -6.44
C LEU A 246 -12.57 -24.84 -7.96
N LEU A 247 -12.34 -23.71 -8.64
CA LEU A 247 -12.02 -23.67 -10.06
C LEU A 247 -10.66 -24.32 -10.34
N ALA A 248 -9.64 -24.03 -9.54
CA ALA A 248 -8.32 -24.65 -9.64
C ALA A 248 -8.39 -26.17 -9.44
N ASN A 249 -9.18 -26.64 -8.47
CA ASN A 249 -9.41 -28.06 -8.24
C ASN A 249 -10.24 -28.73 -9.36
N ALA A 250 -11.12 -27.98 -10.03
CA ALA A 250 -11.87 -28.47 -11.19
C ALA A 250 -11.01 -28.51 -12.48
N LEU A 251 -10.06 -27.58 -12.62
CA LEU A 251 -9.12 -27.51 -13.74
C LEU A 251 -7.92 -28.45 -13.59
N MET A 252 -7.58 -28.86 -12.37
CA MET A 252 -6.64 -29.96 -12.16
C MET A 252 -7.29 -31.27 -12.59
N GLU A 253 -7.02 -31.68 -13.83
CA GLU A 253 -7.33 -33.02 -14.34
C GLU A 253 -6.97 -34.08 -13.30
N LYS A 254 -7.98 -34.82 -12.82
CA LYS A 254 -7.78 -35.98 -11.96
C LYS A 254 -6.74 -36.89 -12.63
N PRO A 255 -5.60 -37.22 -11.97
CA PRO A 255 -4.63 -38.11 -12.57
C PRO A 255 -5.33 -39.45 -12.87
N LYS A 256 -5.31 -39.85 -14.15
CA LYS A 256 -5.74 -41.19 -14.57
C LYS A 256 -5.02 -42.20 -13.69
N ILE A 257 -5.75 -42.86 -12.80
CA ILE A 257 -5.24 -43.97 -12.01
C ILE A 257 -4.84 -45.06 -13.00
N LYS A 258 -3.56 -45.11 -13.38
CA LYS A 258 -2.97 -46.29 -14.00
C LYS A 258 -3.05 -47.38 -12.93
N ARG A 259 -4.00 -48.31 -13.10
CA ARG A 259 -3.98 -49.61 -12.39
C ARG A 259 -2.65 -50.28 -12.73
N SER A 260 -1.70 -50.17 -11.80
CA SER A 260 -0.42 -50.86 -11.87
C SER A 260 -0.66 -52.35 -11.62
N ARG A 261 -0.46 -53.17 -12.66
CA ARG A 261 -0.49 -54.64 -12.62
C ARG A 261 0.58 -55.26 -11.70
N PHE A 262 1.38 -54.47 -10.99
CA PHE A 262 2.41 -54.95 -10.08
C PHE A 262 1.87 -55.37 -8.69
N LYS A 263 0.67 -54.92 -8.31
CA LYS A 263 0.08 -55.27 -7.00
C LYS A 263 -0.63 -56.63 -6.99
N GLU A 264 -0.93 -57.20 -8.15
CA GLU A 264 -1.46 -58.58 -8.29
C GLU A 264 -0.36 -59.64 -8.31
N PHE A 265 0.89 -59.29 -8.61
CA PHE A 265 2.00 -60.26 -8.63
C PHE A 265 2.49 -60.60 -7.21
N PHE A 266 2.47 -59.62 -6.29
CA PHE A 266 2.93 -59.82 -4.90
C PHE A 266 1.88 -60.38 -3.94
N SER A 267 0.62 -60.55 -4.35
CA SER A 267 -0.41 -61.23 -3.55
C SER A 267 -0.51 -62.74 -3.83
N ARG A 268 0.24 -63.27 -4.81
CA ARG A 268 0.23 -64.70 -5.19
C ARG A 268 1.44 -65.52 -4.70
N HIS A 269 2.34 -64.93 -3.91
CA HIS A 269 3.53 -65.61 -3.37
C HIS A 269 3.67 -65.51 -1.84
N LYS A 270 2.53 -65.49 -1.14
CA LYS A 270 2.50 -65.57 0.33
C LYS A 270 1.55 -66.64 0.87
N ASN A 271 1.36 -67.71 0.10
CA ASN A 271 0.72 -68.96 0.53
C ASN A 271 1.52 -70.13 -0.07
N PHE A 272 2.70 -70.39 0.49
CA PHE A 272 3.29 -71.71 0.69
C PHE A 272 4.28 -71.58 1.85
#